data_AF-A0A961U3H8-F1
#
_entry.id   AF-A0A961U3H8-F1
#
_cell.length_a   1.000
_cell.length_b   1.000
_cell.length_c   1.000
_cell.angle_alpha   90.00
_cell.angle_beta   90.00
_cell.angle_gamma   90.00
#
_symmetry.space_group_name_H-M   'P 1'
#
loop_
_entity.id
_entity.type
_entity.pdbx_description
1 polymer ?
#
loop_
_entity_poly.entity_id
_entity_poly.type
_entity_poly.pdbx_seq_one_letter_code
_entity_poly.pdbx_strand_id
1 'polypeptide(L)'
;MMQPWHGQQLRRAEDFDSAHRIASEAINRLQLVLSINRQAAAKPVALVIEQRQPDESSLSRVYPFDTRYAGNLAGGFIAGESPEQLDAEFRGMQGNALARLAATLFSEALAEVNEDFAFFKYWACLEVLSEELGSDGDVNIIDGSPWPEKVGPLDPGPRVYAMIASILSSKNVHEPSFSAPGTDLYDLVQTLKARRNATAHYGGFDAGSQAQQSRSWYPHALKSSTDTFQWLLTARSTCVTVLRFALSSKPEGR
;
A
#
# COMPACT_ATOMS: atom_id res chain seq x y z
N MET A 1 -29.04 9.84 19.66
CA MET A 1 -29.11 8.40 19.99
C MET A 1 -28.38 7.67 18.87
N MET A 2 -27.08 7.40 19.04
CA MET A 2 -26.25 6.73 18.03
C MET A 2 -26.61 5.25 18.01
N GLN A 3 -26.96 4.71 16.84
CA GLN A 3 -27.20 3.28 16.70
C GLN A 3 -25.88 2.51 16.91
N PRO A 4 -25.91 1.36 17.61
CA PRO A 4 -24.71 0.57 17.86
C PRO A 4 -24.24 -0.07 16.55
N TRP A 5 -22.95 0.09 16.27
CA TRP A 5 -22.23 -0.62 15.20
C TRP A 5 -22.46 -2.14 15.36
N HIS A 6 -23.25 -2.73 14.45
CA HIS A 6 -23.55 -4.16 14.46
C HIS A 6 -22.37 -4.97 13.93
N GLY A 7 -21.80 -5.86 14.76
CA GLY A 7 -21.00 -6.99 14.29
C GLY A 7 -19.71 -7.31 15.04
N GLN A 8 -19.21 -6.44 15.93
CA GLN A 8 -18.11 -6.79 16.83
C GLN A 8 -18.64 -6.96 18.24
N GLN A 9 -18.35 -8.11 18.84
CA GLN A 9 -18.33 -8.24 20.29
C GLN A 9 -17.32 -7.19 20.78
N LEU A 10 -17.80 -6.00 21.16
CA LEU A 10 -16.97 -4.93 21.69
C LEU A 10 -16.21 -5.54 22.87
N ARG A 11 -14.91 -5.79 22.70
CA ARG A 11 -14.05 -6.20 23.81
C ARG A 11 -14.15 -5.11 24.85
N ARG A 12 -14.90 -5.38 25.93
CA ARG A 12 -15.04 -4.44 27.03
C ARG A 12 -13.65 -4.28 27.65
N ALA A 13 -13.13 -3.06 27.63
CA ALA A 13 -11.93 -2.73 28.38
C ALA A 13 -12.26 -2.72 29.87
N GLU A 14 -11.37 -3.28 30.67
CA GLU A 14 -11.52 -3.34 32.13
C GLU A 14 -10.95 -2.08 32.80
N ASP A 15 -10.04 -1.40 32.12
CA ASP A 15 -9.31 -0.21 32.59
C ASP A 15 -8.85 0.68 31.42
N PHE A 16 -8.22 1.82 31.74
CA PHE A 16 -7.69 2.75 30.75
C PHE A 16 -6.58 2.16 29.87
N ASP A 17 -5.79 1.22 30.38
CA ASP A 17 -4.62 0.68 29.67
C ASP A 17 -5.05 -0.36 28.64
N SER A 18 -5.98 -1.25 29.00
CA SER A 18 -6.67 -2.14 28.08
C SER A 18 -7.48 -1.37 27.04
N ALA A 19 -8.16 -0.29 27.43
CA ALA A 19 -8.84 0.60 26.50
C ALA A 19 -7.86 1.25 25.52
N HIS A 20 -6.72 1.73 26.03
CA HIS A 20 -5.67 2.34 25.21
C HIS A 20 -5.08 1.37 24.20
N ARG A 21 -4.81 0.13 24.61
CA ARG A 21 -4.32 -0.92 23.70
C ARG A 21 -5.33 -1.22 22.59
N ILE A 22 -6.61 -1.40 22.93
CA ILE A 22 -7.69 -1.68 21.96
C ILE A 22 -7.86 -0.51 21.00
N ALA A 23 -7.93 0.71 21.53
CA ALA A 23 -8.10 1.93 20.73
C ALA A 23 -6.88 2.19 19.83
N SER A 24 -5.67 1.98 20.32
CA SER A 24 -4.44 2.13 19.52
C SER A 24 -4.39 1.14 18.36
N GLU A 25 -4.80 -0.11 18.57
CA GLU A 25 -4.89 -1.09 17.50
C GLU A 25 -5.91 -0.67 16.42
N ALA A 26 -7.06 -0.14 16.84
CA ALA A 26 -8.07 0.39 15.93
C ALA A 26 -7.57 1.64 15.16
N ILE A 27 -6.89 2.57 15.85
CA ILE A 27 -6.28 3.75 15.24
C ILE A 27 -5.24 3.36 14.20
N ASN A 28 -4.33 2.43 14.51
CA ASN A 28 -3.32 1.98 13.57
C ASN A 28 -3.94 1.47 12.27
N ARG A 29 -5.00 0.65 12.37
CA ARG A 29 -5.71 0.14 11.18
C ARG A 29 -6.42 1.25 10.42
N LEU A 30 -7.08 2.18 11.13
CA LEU A 30 -7.74 3.32 10.52
C LEU A 30 -6.74 4.22 9.78
N GLN A 31 -5.54 4.44 10.35
CA GLN A 31 -4.47 5.20 9.68
C GLN A 31 -4.05 4.55 8.36
N LEU A 32 -4.00 3.22 8.28
CA LEU A 32 -3.70 2.51 7.03
C LEU A 32 -4.80 2.75 5.98
N VAL A 33 -6.08 2.62 6.37
CA VAL A 33 -7.23 2.89 5.47
C VAL A 33 -7.19 4.34 4.97
N LEU A 34 -6.96 5.29 5.88
CA LEU A 34 -6.85 6.70 5.52
C LEU A 34 -5.64 6.98 4.62
N SER A 35 -4.53 6.26 4.82
CA SER A 35 -3.34 6.40 3.97
C SER A 35 -3.62 5.96 2.55
N ILE A 36 -4.38 4.87 2.36
CA ILE A 36 -4.80 4.39 1.02
C ILE A 36 -5.71 5.43 0.34
N ASN A 37 -6.70 5.95 1.06
CA ASN A 37 -7.71 6.84 0.47
C ASN A 37 -7.18 8.24 0.16
N ARG A 38 -6.38 8.79 1.08
CA ARG A 38 -5.79 10.12 0.95
C ARG A 38 -4.46 10.11 0.20
N GLN A 39 -3.88 8.93 0.00
CA GLN A 39 -2.56 8.72 -0.57
C GLN A 39 -1.50 9.61 0.12
N ALA A 40 -1.62 9.70 1.44
CA ALA A 40 -0.76 10.47 2.33
C ALA A 40 -0.74 9.77 3.69
N ALA A 41 0.43 9.72 4.34
CA ALA A 41 0.55 9.06 5.64
C ALA A 41 -0.35 9.72 6.69
N ALA A 42 -1.25 8.94 7.29
CA ALA A 42 -2.15 9.43 8.34
C ALA A 42 -1.43 9.57 9.68
N LYS A 43 -1.58 10.71 10.36
CA LYS A 43 -0.91 11.02 11.63
C LYS A 43 -1.93 11.48 12.69
N PRO A 44 -2.29 10.65 13.69
CA PRO A 44 -3.15 11.06 14.79
C PRO A 44 -2.39 12.04 15.68
N VAL A 45 -3.12 12.99 16.27
CA VAL A 45 -2.56 14.03 17.15
C VAL A 45 -2.74 13.68 18.64
N ALA A 46 -3.86 13.06 18.99
CA ALA A 46 -4.13 12.54 20.33
C ALA A 46 -5.21 11.45 20.28
N LEU A 47 -5.20 10.58 21.29
CA LEU A 47 -6.31 9.69 21.64
C LEU A 47 -6.86 10.12 23.01
N VAL A 48 -8.18 10.32 23.09
CA VAL A 48 -8.87 10.59 24.36
C VAL A 48 -9.73 9.39 24.70
N ILE A 49 -9.56 8.85 25.91
CA ILE A 49 -10.39 7.76 26.43
C ILE A 49 -11.21 8.31 27.58
N GLU A 50 -12.52 8.09 27.51
CA GLU A 50 -13.47 8.48 28.54
C GLU A 50 -14.06 7.23 29.22
N GLN A 51 -14.01 7.21 30.55
CA GLN A 51 -14.63 6.19 31.39
C GLN A 51 -15.80 6.82 32.14
N ARG A 52 -17.02 6.40 31.76
CA ARG A 52 -18.24 6.80 32.46
C ARG A 52 -18.35 6.08 33.81
N GLN A 53 -18.61 6.85 34.85
CA GLN A 53 -18.72 6.37 36.22
C GLN A 53 -20.19 6.06 36.59
N PRO A 54 -20.44 5.30 37.67
CA PRO A 54 -21.80 4.97 38.12
C PRO A 54 -22.65 6.19 38.52
N ASP A 55 -22.02 7.29 38.89
CA ASP A 55 -22.66 8.56 39.29
C ASP A 55 -22.91 9.52 38.12
N GLU A 56 -22.85 9.00 36.89
CA GLU A 56 -22.92 9.74 35.62
C GLU A 56 -21.77 10.72 35.35
N SER A 57 -20.79 10.85 36.26
CA SER A 57 -19.55 11.59 35.98
C SER A 57 -18.67 10.85 34.97
N SER A 58 -17.65 11.53 34.43
CA SER A 58 -16.68 10.91 33.55
C SER A 58 -15.25 11.25 33.93
N LEU A 59 -14.38 10.24 33.82
CA LEU A 59 -12.93 10.40 33.88
C LEU A 59 -12.37 10.29 32.48
N SER A 60 -11.51 11.22 32.09
CA SER A 60 -10.84 11.18 30.80
C SER A 60 -9.33 11.09 30.96
N ARG A 61 -8.69 10.39 30.03
CA ARG A 61 -7.23 10.36 29.88
C ARG A 61 -6.87 10.68 28.44
N VAL A 62 -5.93 11.60 28.28
CA VAL A 62 -5.41 12.02 26.97
C VAL A 62 -4.06 11.37 26.74
N TYR A 63 -3.92 10.72 25.60
CA TYR A 63 -2.70 10.12 25.10
C TYR A 63 -2.23 10.93 23.90
N PRO A 64 -1.33 11.92 24.08
CA PRO A 64 -0.80 12.70 22.97
C PRO A 64 0.11 11.84 22.10
N PHE A 65 0.02 12.00 20.78
CA PHE A 65 1.01 11.43 19.87
C PHE A 65 2.06 12.49 19.57
N ASP A 66 3.34 12.13 19.63
CA ASP A 66 4.45 13.04 19.35
C ASP A 66 4.57 13.26 17.83
N THR A 67 3.69 14.10 17.28
CA THR A 67 3.67 14.40 15.85
C THR A 67 3.70 15.91 15.62
N ARG A 68 4.76 16.39 14.97
CA ARG A 68 4.75 17.70 14.31
C ARG A 68 3.91 17.56 13.04
N TYR A 69 2.69 18.06 13.05
CA TYR A 69 1.84 18.11 11.85
C TYR A 69 2.43 19.13 10.86
N ALA A 70 3.10 18.63 9.83
CA ALA A 70 3.71 19.47 8.77
C ALA A 70 2.71 19.88 7.66
N GLY A 71 1.42 19.58 7.83
CA GLY A 71 0.37 19.98 6.90
C GLY A 71 0.09 18.96 5.79
N ASN A 72 -1.12 18.42 5.79
CA ASN A 72 -1.83 18.11 4.53
C ASN A 72 -2.75 19.30 4.26
N LEU A 73 -2.21 20.37 3.66
CA LEU A 73 -2.96 21.52 3.16
C LEU A 73 -3.18 21.38 1.65
N ALA A 74 -3.64 20.21 1.21
CA ALA A 74 -4.46 20.11 0.02
C ALA A 74 -5.92 20.03 0.47
N GLY A 75 -6.43 21.15 0.99
CA GLY A 75 -7.86 21.38 1.13
C GLY A 75 -8.46 21.62 -0.25
N GLY A 76 -8.58 20.55 -1.05
CA GLY A 76 -9.31 20.55 -2.31
C GLY A 76 -10.65 19.86 -2.11
N PHE A 77 -11.70 20.39 -2.71
CA PHE A 77 -13.08 19.91 -2.68
C PHE A 77 -13.25 18.47 -3.23
N ILE A 78 -12.79 17.45 -2.50
CA ILE A 78 -13.21 16.06 -2.68
C ILE A 78 -13.78 15.58 -1.35
N ALA A 79 -14.99 16.02 -1.05
CA ALA A 79 -15.90 15.27 -0.19
C ALA A 79 -16.27 13.97 -0.93
N GLY A 80 -15.35 13.01 -0.96
CA GLY A 80 -15.47 11.76 -1.72
C GLY A 80 -15.03 10.53 -0.94
N GLU A 81 -14.72 10.66 0.35
CA GLU A 81 -14.60 9.51 1.24
C GLU A 81 -16.01 8.93 1.43
N SER A 82 -16.29 7.76 0.83
CA SER A 82 -17.50 7.00 1.14
C SER A 82 -17.31 6.32 2.50
N PRO A 83 -18.14 6.62 3.52
CA PRO A 83 -18.10 5.92 4.79
C PRO A 83 -18.25 4.41 4.62
N GLU A 84 -19.06 3.99 3.65
CA GLU A 84 -19.27 2.58 3.31
C GLU A 84 -18.00 1.93 2.75
N GLN A 85 -17.27 2.64 1.88
CA GLN A 85 -15.98 2.17 1.37
C GLN A 85 -14.92 2.09 2.48
N LEU A 86 -14.83 3.12 3.35
CA LEU A 86 -13.89 3.12 4.46
C LEU A 86 -14.16 1.97 5.43
N ASP A 87 -15.43 1.71 5.76
CA ASP A 87 -15.82 0.59 6.62
C ASP A 87 -15.52 -0.77 5.95
N ALA A 88 -15.81 -0.91 4.65
CA ALA A 88 -15.47 -2.12 3.90
C ALA A 88 -13.96 -2.40 3.90
N GLU A 89 -13.13 -1.39 3.59
CA GLU A 89 -11.67 -1.50 3.60
C GLU A 89 -11.11 -1.77 5.01
N PHE A 90 -11.68 -1.11 6.03
CA PHE A 90 -11.32 -1.34 7.43
C PHE A 90 -11.61 -2.78 7.87
N ARG A 91 -12.77 -3.32 7.49
CA ARG A 91 -13.16 -4.72 7.74
C ARG A 91 -12.27 -5.69 6.97
N GLY A 92 -11.97 -5.42 5.69
CA GLY A 92 -11.05 -6.20 4.87
C GLY A 92 -9.68 -6.36 5.52
N MET A 93 -9.14 -5.28 6.10
CA MET A 93 -7.87 -5.34 6.85
C MET A 93 -7.92 -6.21 8.11
N GLN A 94 -9.08 -6.38 8.75
CA GLN A 94 -9.16 -7.16 9.98
C GLN A 94 -8.91 -8.66 9.73
N GLY A 95 -9.41 -9.18 8.61
CA GLY A 95 -9.31 -10.59 8.25
C GLY A 95 -8.05 -10.94 7.45
N ASN A 96 -7.38 -9.95 6.86
CA ASN A 96 -6.24 -10.20 5.97
C ASN A 96 -4.93 -9.62 6.53
N ALA A 97 -4.06 -10.51 7.02
CA ALA A 97 -2.75 -10.13 7.57
C ALA A 97 -1.76 -9.66 6.49
N LEU A 98 -1.80 -10.25 5.29
CA LEU A 98 -0.93 -9.88 4.17
C LEU A 98 -1.30 -8.50 3.62
N ALA A 99 -2.59 -8.23 3.39
CA ALA A 99 -3.07 -6.91 2.99
C ALA A 99 -2.71 -5.83 4.03
N ARG A 100 -2.71 -6.17 5.32
CA ARG A 100 -2.30 -5.25 6.39
C ARG A 100 -0.80 -4.96 6.37
N LEU A 101 0.03 -5.98 6.15
CA LEU A 101 1.47 -5.82 5.95
C LEU A 101 1.75 -4.94 4.73
N ALA A 102 1.10 -5.22 3.60
CA ALA A 102 1.23 -4.43 2.38
C ALA A 102 0.77 -2.97 2.57
N ALA A 103 -0.36 -2.74 3.26
CA ALA A 103 -0.82 -1.40 3.59
C ALA A 103 0.16 -0.64 4.50
N THR A 104 0.84 -1.35 5.41
CA THR A 104 1.90 -0.79 6.25
C THR A 104 3.09 -0.35 5.40
N LEU A 105 3.60 -1.23 4.53
CA LEU A 105 4.68 -0.90 3.58
C LEU A 105 4.32 0.29 2.68
N PHE A 106 3.07 0.36 2.22
CA PHE A 106 2.57 1.49 1.45
C PHE A 106 2.56 2.79 2.28
N SER A 107 2.09 2.77 3.53
CA SER A 107 2.11 3.94 4.41
C SER A 107 3.54 4.41 4.70
N GLU A 108 4.48 3.48 4.89
CA GLU A 108 5.91 3.77 5.04
C GLU A 108 6.53 4.35 3.77
N ALA A 109 6.10 3.91 2.58
CA ALA A 109 6.54 4.47 1.30
C ALA A 109 6.05 5.92 1.13
N LEU A 110 4.82 6.22 1.55
CA LEU A 110 4.27 7.58 1.52
C LEU A 110 5.00 8.54 2.46
N ALA A 111 5.56 8.03 3.56
CA ALA A 111 6.32 8.81 4.54
C ALA A 111 7.82 8.91 4.20
N GLU A 112 8.29 8.17 3.21
CA GLU A 112 9.70 8.10 2.85
C GLU A 112 10.13 9.36 2.10
N VAL A 113 11.28 9.92 2.49
CA VAL A 113 11.87 11.12 1.88
C VAL A 113 12.85 10.74 0.77
N ASN A 114 13.52 9.59 0.90
CA ASN A 114 14.43 9.10 -0.11
C ASN A 114 13.68 8.32 -1.20
N GLU A 115 13.74 8.81 -2.44
CA GLU A 115 13.03 8.25 -3.58
C GLU A 115 13.37 6.77 -3.88
N ASP A 116 14.64 6.37 -3.73
CA ASP A 116 15.07 4.97 -3.93
C ASP A 116 14.46 4.02 -2.89
N PHE A 117 14.34 4.49 -1.64
CA PHE A 117 13.66 3.75 -0.59
C PHE A 117 12.15 3.74 -0.76
N ALA A 118 11.57 4.80 -1.34
CA ALA A 118 10.15 4.82 -1.69
C ALA A 118 9.84 3.77 -2.77
N PHE A 119 10.63 3.71 -3.87
CA PHE A 119 10.50 2.65 -4.87
C PHE A 119 10.62 1.26 -4.27
N PHE A 120 11.60 1.06 -3.40
CA PHE A 120 11.81 -0.22 -2.72
C PHE A 120 10.57 -0.64 -1.91
N LYS A 121 10.00 0.28 -1.12
CA LYS A 121 8.81 0.02 -0.29
C LYS A 121 7.54 -0.19 -1.13
N TYR A 122 7.35 0.58 -2.21
CA TYR A 122 6.24 0.34 -3.15
C TYR A 122 6.38 -1.03 -3.82
N TRP A 123 7.58 -1.42 -4.25
CA TRP A 123 7.81 -2.75 -4.79
C TRP A 123 7.51 -3.84 -3.75
N ALA A 124 8.01 -3.70 -2.52
CA ALA A 124 7.75 -4.65 -1.45
C ALA A 124 6.25 -4.82 -1.16
N CYS A 125 5.47 -3.73 -1.23
CA CYS A 125 4.01 -3.78 -1.15
C CYS A 125 3.40 -4.67 -2.25
N LEU A 126 3.80 -4.45 -3.50
CA LEU A 126 3.32 -5.25 -4.64
C LEU A 126 3.76 -6.72 -4.55
N GLU A 127 5.00 -6.96 -4.13
CA GLU A 127 5.56 -8.30 -3.95
C GLU A 127 4.76 -9.09 -2.90
N VAL A 128 4.47 -8.49 -1.74
CA VAL A 128 3.63 -9.10 -0.69
C VAL A 128 2.22 -9.40 -1.18
N LEU A 129 1.58 -8.46 -1.89
CA LEU A 129 0.23 -8.67 -2.43
C LEU A 129 0.19 -9.76 -3.50
N SER A 130 1.28 -9.91 -4.26
CA SER A 130 1.39 -10.93 -5.30
C SER A 130 1.44 -12.35 -4.74
N GLU A 131 1.83 -12.55 -3.48
CA GLU A 131 1.77 -13.87 -2.82
C GLU A 131 0.32 -14.35 -2.62
N GLU A 132 -0.63 -13.43 -2.47
CA GLU A 132 -2.04 -13.76 -2.26
C GLU A 132 -2.83 -13.75 -3.57
N LEU A 133 -2.58 -12.74 -4.41
CA LEU A 133 -3.39 -12.46 -5.60
C LEU A 133 -2.73 -12.90 -6.91
N GLY A 134 -1.44 -13.21 -6.88
CA GLY A 134 -0.70 -13.68 -8.04
C GLY A 134 -0.95 -15.16 -8.32
N SER A 135 -0.69 -15.57 -9.55
CA SER A 135 -0.72 -16.97 -9.96
C SER A 135 0.71 -17.51 -10.05
N ASP A 136 0.93 -18.69 -9.48
CA ASP A 136 2.14 -19.46 -9.73
C ASP A 136 2.01 -20.17 -11.09
N GLY A 137 2.99 -19.99 -11.98
CA GLY A 137 3.01 -20.64 -13.28
C GLY A 137 3.75 -19.84 -14.35
N ASP A 138 3.74 -20.38 -15.58
CA ASP A 138 4.24 -19.68 -16.74
C ASP A 138 3.36 -18.44 -17.01
N VAL A 139 3.98 -17.27 -16.97
CA VAL A 139 3.29 -15.99 -17.18
C VAL A 139 3.43 -15.60 -18.65
N ASN A 140 2.29 -15.36 -19.30
CA ASN A 140 2.25 -14.68 -20.58
C ASN A 140 1.98 -13.20 -20.36
N ILE A 141 2.62 -12.34 -21.16
CA ILE A 141 2.28 -10.92 -21.19
C ILE A 141 0.96 -10.72 -21.95
N ILE A 142 0.35 -9.55 -21.84
CA ILE A 142 -0.99 -9.23 -22.35
C ILE A 142 -1.14 -9.51 -23.86
N ASP A 143 -0.07 -9.39 -24.64
CA ASP A 143 -0.07 -9.71 -26.08
C ASP A 143 -0.08 -11.23 -26.38
N GLY A 144 -0.02 -12.08 -25.35
CA GLY A 144 -0.03 -13.54 -25.43
C GLY A 144 1.34 -14.19 -25.55
N SER A 145 2.42 -13.42 -25.68
CA SER A 145 3.79 -13.94 -25.70
C SER A 145 4.27 -14.35 -24.31
N PRO A 146 5.20 -15.32 -24.19
CA PRO A 146 5.72 -15.76 -22.90
C PRO A 146 6.58 -14.68 -22.25
N TRP A 147 6.68 -14.69 -20.91
CA TRP A 147 7.55 -13.79 -20.15
C TRP A 147 8.98 -13.78 -20.73
N PRO A 148 9.51 -12.62 -21.18
CA PRO A 148 10.74 -12.59 -21.98
C PRO A 148 12.02 -13.02 -21.25
N GLU A 149 12.07 -12.89 -19.92
CA GLU A 149 13.29 -13.17 -19.14
C GLU A 149 13.34 -14.60 -18.62
N LYS A 150 14.53 -15.20 -18.58
CA LYS A 150 14.76 -16.41 -17.80
C LYS A 150 14.67 -16.07 -16.32
N VAL A 151 13.54 -16.41 -15.71
CA VAL A 151 13.28 -16.12 -14.31
C VAL A 151 13.77 -17.25 -13.42
N GLY A 152 14.44 -16.87 -12.33
CA GLY A 152 14.70 -17.79 -11.24
C GLY A 152 13.40 -18.15 -10.51
N PRO A 153 13.36 -19.27 -9.78
CA PRO A 153 12.16 -19.73 -9.08
C PRO A 153 11.66 -18.77 -7.98
N LEU A 154 12.47 -17.76 -7.61
CA LEU A 154 12.16 -16.78 -6.57
C LEU A 154 12.01 -15.35 -7.14
N ASP A 155 11.87 -15.19 -8.46
CA ASP A 155 11.68 -13.87 -9.05
C ASP A 155 10.21 -13.42 -8.92
N PRO A 156 9.91 -12.39 -8.12
CA PRO A 156 8.53 -11.92 -7.95
C PRO A 156 7.99 -11.18 -9.18
N GLY A 157 8.82 -10.81 -10.15
CA GLY A 157 8.44 -10.00 -11.32
C GLY A 157 7.25 -10.55 -12.12
N PRO A 158 7.31 -11.81 -12.62
CA PRO A 158 6.20 -12.42 -13.33
C PRO A 158 4.91 -12.47 -12.52
N ARG A 159 5.00 -12.81 -11.23
CA ARG A 159 3.83 -12.93 -10.35
C ARG A 159 3.18 -11.58 -10.07
N VAL A 160 3.98 -10.53 -9.84
CA VAL A 160 3.50 -9.15 -9.72
C VAL A 160 2.83 -8.70 -11.02
N TYR A 161 3.43 -9.01 -12.18
CA TYR A 161 2.82 -8.71 -13.46
C TYR A 161 1.46 -9.41 -13.64
N ALA A 162 1.40 -10.73 -13.42
CA ALA A 162 0.20 -11.52 -13.59
C ALA A 162 -0.94 -11.03 -12.68
N MET A 163 -0.62 -10.70 -11.43
CA MET A 163 -1.56 -10.07 -10.49
C MET A 163 -2.15 -8.77 -11.07
N ILE A 164 -1.30 -7.84 -11.52
CA ILE A 164 -1.76 -6.56 -12.05
C ILE A 164 -2.58 -6.77 -13.32
N ALA A 165 -2.10 -7.59 -14.26
CA ALA A 165 -2.78 -7.87 -15.52
C ALA A 165 -4.19 -8.45 -15.29
N SER A 166 -4.33 -9.37 -14.34
CA SER A 166 -5.63 -9.95 -13.93
C SER A 166 -6.59 -8.87 -13.39
N ILE A 167 -6.09 -7.95 -12.56
CA ILE A 167 -6.88 -6.84 -12.02
C ILE A 167 -7.32 -5.86 -13.13
N LEU A 168 -6.43 -5.53 -14.06
CA LEU A 168 -6.77 -4.67 -15.20
C LEU A 168 -7.85 -5.30 -16.06
N SER A 169 -7.72 -6.61 -16.34
CA SER A 169 -8.72 -7.38 -17.08
C SER A 169 -10.07 -7.39 -16.35
N SER A 170 -10.09 -7.69 -15.05
CA SER A 170 -11.33 -7.76 -14.27
C SER A 170 -12.06 -6.41 -14.15
N LYS A 171 -11.30 -5.30 -14.23
CA LYS A 171 -11.84 -3.93 -14.16
C LYS A 171 -12.06 -3.29 -15.54
N ASN A 172 -11.77 -4.01 -16.62
CA ASN A 172 -11.80 -3.49 -17.99
C ASN A 172 -11.00 -2.18 -18.16
N VAL A 173 -9.81 -2.12 -17.55
CA VAL A 173 -8.91 -0.95 -17.62
C VAL A 173 -7.98 -1.10 -18.82
N HIS A 174 -7.86 -0.04 -19.60
CA HIS A 174 -6.95 0.01 -20.75
C HIS A 174 -5.50 0.14 -20.28
N GLU A 175 -4.64 -0.82 -20.67
CA GLU A 175 -3.26 -0.94 -20.17
C GLU A 175 -2.43 0.34 -20.31
N PRO A 176 -2.33 1.01 -21.49
CA PRO A 176 -1.57 2.24 -21.64
C PRO A 176 -1.92 3.37 -20.67
N SER A 177 -3.18 3.44 -20.21
CA SER A 177 -3.60 4.44 -19.22
C SER A 177 -3.12 4.14 -17.80
N PHE A 178 -2.73 2.89 -17.56
CA PHE A 178 -2.23 2.39 -16.28
C PHE A 178 -0.70 2.31 -16.25
N SER A 179 -0.07 1.91 -17.35
CA SER A 179 1.36 1.63 -17.41
C SER A 179 2.26 2.86 -17.54
N ALA A 180 1.70 4.00 -17.96
CA ALA A 180 2.44 5.25 -18.11
C ALA A 180 3.16 5.62 -16.80
N PRO A 181 4.42 6.07 -16.83
CA PRO A 181 5.21 6.43 -18.03
C PRO A 181 5.89 5.27 -18.77
N GLY A 182 5.73 4.02 -18.33
CA GLY A 182 6.18 2.84 -19.08
C GLY A 182 5.42 2.65 -20.39
N THR A 183 6.05 2.00 -21.36
CA THR A 183 5.41 1.75 -22.69
C THR A 183 4.24 0.78 -22.60
N ASP A 184 4.30 -0.14 -21.66
CA ASP A 184 3.34 -1.21 -21.39
C ASP A 184 3.53 -1.69 -19.93
N LEU A 185 2.67 -2.60 -19.48
CA LEU A 185 2.72 -3.11 -18.12
C LEU A 185 4.01 -3.88 -17.83
N TYR A 186 4.59 -4.54 -18.82
CA TYR A 186 5.84 -5.29 -18.64
C TYR A 186 6.98 -4.33 -18.35
N ASP A 187 7.08 -3.25 -19.13
CA ASP A 187 8.05 -2.19 -18.93
C ASP A 187 7.88 -1.49 -17.58
N LEU A 188 6.63 -1.25 -17.16
CA LEU A 188 6.33 -0.71 -15.84
C LEU A 188 6.90 -1.62 -14.74
N VAL A 189 6.53 -2.90 -14.75
CA VAL A 189 6.95 -3.87 -13.72
C VAL A 189 8.46 -4.02 -13.69
N GLN A 190 9.11 -4.14 -14.85
CA GLN A 190 10.56 -4.28 -14.92
C GLN A 190 11.30 -3.05 -14.42
N THR A 191 10.81 -1.85 -14.71
CA THR A 191 11.41 -0.60 -14.22
C THR A 191 11.31 -0.48 -12.70
N LEU A 192 10.15 -0.79 -12.11
CA LEU A 192 9.98 -0.77 -10.65
C LEU A 192 10.87 -1.83 -9.96
N LYS A 193 10.90 -3.05 -10.50
CA LYS A 193 11.77 -4.14 -10.03
C LYS A 193 13.24 -3.74 -10.11
N ALA A 194 13.66 -3.09 -11.18
CA ALA A 194 15.02 -2.66 -11.38
C ALA A 194 15.44 -1.60 -10.35
N ARG A 195 14.57 -0.64 -10.02
CA ARG A 195 14.82 0.31 -8.92
C ARG A 195 14.93 -0.39 -7.58
N ARG A 196 14.05 -1.36 -7.28
CA ARG A 196 14.20 -2.19 -6.08
C ARG A 196 15.56 -2.91 -6.03
N ASN A 197 16.02 -3.48 -7.15
CA ASN A 197 17.31 -4.18 -7.19
C ASN A 197 18.49 -3.23 -7.02
N ALA A 198 18.45 -2.04 -7.62
CA ALA A 198 19.45 -1.01 -7.39
C ALA A 198 19.54 -0.64 -5.90
N THR A 199 18.39 -0.35 -5.29
CA THR A 199 18.31 -0.03 -3.86
C THR A 199 18.81 -1.17 -2.97
N ALA A 200 18.37 -2.40 -3.22
CA ALA A 200 18.73 -3.56 -2.39
C ALA A 200 20.23 -3.89 -2.42
N HIS A 201 20.89 -3.70 -3.57
CA HIS A 201 22.29 -4.08 -3.74
C HIS A 201 23.28 -2.92 -3.59
N TYR A 202 22.84 -1.68 -3.80
CA TYR A 202 23.72 -0.50 -3.84
C TYR A 202 23.25 0.66 -2.97
N GLY A 203 22.12 0.53 -2.27
CA GLY A 203 21.53 1.61 -1.47
C GLY A 203 20.77 2.66 -2.28
N GLY A 204 20.75 2.56 -3.61
CA GLY A 204 19.98 3.41 -4.51
C GLY A 204 20.44 3.26 -5.97
N PHE A 205 19.69 3.87 -6.88
CA PHE A 205 20.07 3.92 -8.29
C PHE A 205 20.99 5.11 -8.59
N ASP A 206 22.12 4.84 -9.23
CA ASP A 206 23.07 5.85 -9.69
C ASP A 206 23.41 5.64 -11.17
N ALA A 207 22.92 6.54 -12.02
CA ALA A 207 23.16 6.51 -13.46
C ALA A 207 24.66 6.69 -13.82
N GLY A 208 25.46 7.32 -12.95
CA GLY A 208 26.90 7.47 -13.13
C GLY A 208 27.70 6.24 -12.73
N SER A 209 27.09 5.28 -12.03
CA SER A 209 27.82 4.15 -11.45
C SER A 209 28.17 3.10 -12.51
N GLN A 210 29.47 2.99 -12.82
CA GLN A 210 29.99 1.94 -13.71
C GLN A 210 29.67 0.53 -13.21
N ALA A 211 29.64 0.33 -11.88
CA ALA A 211 29.30 -0.95 -11.27
C ALA A 211 27.81 -1.33 -11.48
N GLN A 212 26.92 -0.34 -11.55
CA GLN A 212 25.51 -0.56 -11.86
C GLN A 212 25.29 -0.74 -13.36
N GLN A 213 25.99 0.02 -14.22
CA GLN A 213 25.86 -0.06 -15.68
C GLN A 213 26.10 -1.46 -16.26
N SER A 214 26.89 -2.31 -15.59
CA SER A 214 27.14 -3.68 -16.02
C SER A 214 26.04 -4.68 -15.60
N ARG A 215 24.96 -4.23 -14.95
CA ARG A 215 23.88 -5.10 -14.46
C ARG A 215 22.75 -5.18 -15.47
N SER A 216 22.15 -6.36 -15.61
CA SER A 216 21.05 -6.60 -16.54
C SER A 216 19.81 -5.75 -16.26
N TRP A 217 19.56 -5.38 -15.00
CA TRP A 217 18.43 -4.52 -14.62
C TRP A 217 18.69 -3.03 -14.90
N TYR A 218 19.93 -2.60 -15.15
CA TYR A 218 20.29 -1.19 -15.28
C TYR A 218 19.52 -0.44 -16.37
N PRO A 219 19.35 -0.98 -17.60
CA PRO A 219 18.61 -0.29 -18.64
C PRO A 219 17.16 0.02 -18.25
N HIS A 220 16.53 -0.85 -17.46
CA HIS A 220 15.17 -0.63 -16.95
C HIS A 220 15.17 0.45 -15.87
N ALA A 221 16.08 0.40 -14.90
CA ALA A 221 16.17 1.43 -13.86
C ALA A 221 16.46 2.82 -14.46
N LEU A 222 17.29 2.91 -15.50
CA LEU A 222 17.63 4.17 -16.18
C LEU A 222 16.40 4.88 -16.78
N LYS A 223 15.37 4.13 -17.22
CA LYS A 223 14.12 4.71 -17.73
C LYS A 223 13.42 5.59 -16.70
N SER A 224 13.59 5.28 -15.41
CA SER A 224 13.01 6.07 -14.33
C SER A 224 13.72 7.41 -14.08
N SER A 225 14.93 7.62 -14.60
CA SER A 225 15.69 8.84 -14.39
C SER A 225 15.23 10.02 -15.23
N THR A 226 14.47 9.79 -16.31
CA THR A 226 13.93 10.86 -17.15
C THR A 226 12.79 11.61 -16.47
N ASP A 227 11.97 10.89 -15.69
CA ASP A 227 10.85 11.46 -14.93
C ASP A 227 10.57 10.65 -13.66
N THR A 228 11.49 10.72 -12.70
CA THR A 228 11.43 9.93 -11.47
C THR A 228 10.14 10.18 -10.68
N PHE A 229 9.62 11.41 -10.73
CA PHE A 229 8.37 11.77 -10.08
C PHE A 229 7.16 11.04 -10.67
N GLN A 230 7.01 11.00 -12.00
CA GLN A 230 5.90 10.26 -12.62
C GLN A 230 6.01 8.76 -12.34
N TRP A 231 7.21 8.19 -12.38
CA TRP A 231 7.42 6.78 -12.03
C TRP A 231 7.02 6.46 -10.59
N LEU A 232 7.33 7.34 -9.63
CA LEU A 232 6.89 7.20 -8.23
C LEU A 232 5.37 7.35 -8.08
N LEU A 233 4.76 8.30 -8.79
CA LEU A 233 3.30 8.46 -8.80
C LEU A 233 2.61 7.22 -9.35
N THR A 234 3.14 6.63 -10.43
CA THR A 234 2.62 5.38 -10.99
C THR A 234 2.81 4.21 -10.03
N ALA A 235 3.99 4.07 -9.40
CA ALA A 235 4.20 3.05 -8.37
C ALA A 235 3.18 3.17 -7.22
N ARG A 236 2.92 4.41 -6.76
CA ARG A 236 1.93 4.73 -5.74
C ARG A 236 0.52 4.35 -6.18
N SER A 237 0.11 4.74 -7.38
CA SER A 237 -1.24 4.47 -7.91
C SER A 237 -1.48 2.99 -8.19
N THR A 238 -0.45 2.27 -8.66
CA THR A 238 -0.46 0.80 -8.79
C THR A 238 -0.70 0.16 -7.42
N CYS A 239 0.06 0.53 -6.38
CA CYS A 239 -0.12 0.00 -5.03
C CYS A 239 -1.55 0.24 -4.50
N VAL A 240 -2.09 1.45 -4.66
CA VAL A 240 -3.47 1.78 -4.25
C VAL A 240 -4.49 0.90 -4.97
N THR A 241 -4.31 0.71 -6.28
CA THR A 241 -5.22 -0.11 -7.10
C THR A 241 -5.24 -1.56 -6.63
N VAL A 242 -4.07 -2.16 -6.40
CA VAL A 242 -3.94 -3.54 -5.94
C VAL A 242 -4.43 -3.70 -4.50
N LEU A 243 -4.07 -2.78 -3.59
CA LEU A 243 -4.53 -2.80 -2.20
C LEU A 243 -6.05 -2.73 -2.11
N ARG A 244 -6.68 -1.83 -2.86
CA ARG A 244 -8.15 -1.74 -2.90
C ARG A 244 -8.79 -3.01 -3.44
N PHE A 245 -8.19 -3.62 -4.46
CA PHE A 245 -8.64 -4.91 -4.96
C PHE A 245 -8.56 -5.97 -3.86
N ALA A 246 -7.40 -6.13 -3.21
CA ALA A 246 -7.18 -7.08 -2.12
C ALA A 246 -8.17 -6.91 -0.95
N LEU A 247 -8.47 -5.66 -0.57
CA LEU A 247 -9.39 -5.35 0.52
C LEU A 247 -10.87 -5.52 0.15
N SER A 248 -11.20 -5.44 -1.13
CA SER A 248 -12.56 -5.64 -1.65
C SER A 248 -12.90 -7.11 -1.95
N SER A 249 -11.88 -7.91 -2.25
CA SER A 249 -12.02 -9.35 -2.44
C SER A 249 -12.39 -9.99 -1.11
N LYS A 250 -13.51 -10.70 -1.06
CA LYS A 250 -13.84 -11.51 0.13
C LYS A 250 -12.68 -12.49 0.35
N PRO A 251 -12.23 -12.71 1.59
CA PRO A 251 -11.35 -13.85 1.85
C PRO A 251 -12.15 -15.09 1.46
N GLU A 252 -11.80 -15.69 0.33
CA GLU A 252 -12.28 -17.03 0.03
C GLU A 252 -11.76 -17.91 1.16
N GLY A 253 -12.68 -18.60 1.84
CA GLY A 253 -12.35 -19.47 2.95
C GLY A 253 -11.30 -20.48 2.51
N ARG A 254 -10.05 -20.25 2.92
CA ARG A 254 -9.03 -21.27 3.04
C ARG A 254 -9.04 -21.77 4.49
#